data_AF-A0A2A2IG46-F1
#
_entry.id   AF-A0A2A2IG46-F1
#
_cell.length_a   1.000
_cell.length_b   1.000
_cell.length_c   1.000
_cell.angle_alpha   90.00
_cell.angle_beta   90.00
_cell.angle_gamma   90.00
#
_symmetry.space_group_name_H-M   'P 1'
#
loop_
_entity.id
_entity.type
_entity.pdbx_description
1 polymer ?
#
loop_
_entity_poly.entity_id
_entity_poly.type
_entity_poly.pdbx_seq_one_letter_code
_entity_poly.pdbx_strand_id
1 'polypeptide(L)'
;MVKSYLRGHAIEYVNDQWKYSDTKELTAETHHLRSCGYCHKKATPEGHDACLGTLPNVMNACCGHGETNEAYAQYWDKSIIRGVEAIKTFEVLKGESKCLNLNCQ
;
A
#
# COMPACT_ATOMS: atom_id res chain seq x y z
N MET A 1 -11.44 23.69 2.70
CA MET A 1 -10.18 22.91 2.82
C MET A 1 -10.51 21.47 2.44
N VAL A 2 -9.87 20.95 1.40
CA VAL A 2 -10.07 19.56 0.95
C VAL A 2 -9.16 18.66 1.78
N LYS A 3 -9.69 17.54 2.27
CA LYS A 3 -8.95 16.55 3.06
C LYS A 3 -9.00 15.20 2.35
N SER A 4 -7.94 14.41 2.51
CA SER A 4 -7.82 13.05 1.99
C SER A 4 -6.83 12.25 2.86
N TYR A 5 -6.45 11.06 2.41
CA TYR A 5 -5.43 10.24 3.04
C TYR A 5 -4.36 9.83 2.01
N LEU A 6 -3.11 9.77 2.47
CA LEU A 6 -1.98 9.23 1.71
C LEU A 6 -1.22 8.25 2.59
N ARG A 7 -1.15 6.98 2.15
CA ARG A 7 -0.46 5.91 2.87
C ARG A 7 -0.89 5.77 4.35
N GLY A 8 -2.18 6.02 4.62
CA GLY A 8 -2.77 5.97 5.97
C GLY A 8 -2.59 7.25 6.80
N HIS A 9 -2.01 8.32 6.25
CA HIS A 9 -1.86 9.61 6.92
C HIS A 9 -2.86 10.63 6.37
N ALA A 10 -3.46 11.42 7.25
CA ALA A 10 -4.36 12.50 6.84
C ALA A 10 -3.57 13.60 6.10
N ILE A 11 -4.08 14.03 4.95
CA ILE A 11 -3.51 15.10 4.12
C ILE A 11 -4.55 16.19 3.84
N GLU A 12 -4.07 17.41 3.66
CA GLU A 12 -4.90 18.58 3.36
C GLU A 12 -4.35 19.32 2.14
N TYR A 13 -5.26 19.85 1.32
CA TYR A 13 -4.92 20.66 0.16
C TYR A 13 -4.92 22.14 0.52
N VAL A 14 -3.74 22.75 0.51
CA VAL A 14 -3.51 24.15 0.93
C VAL A 14 -2.51 24.79 -0.03
N ASN A 15 -2.85 25.98 -0.55
CA ASN A 15 -2.00 26.75 -1.49
C ASN A 15 -1.54 25.90 -2.69
N ASP A 16 -2.50 25.23 -3.34
CA ASP A 16 -2.29 24.36 -4.50
C ASP A 16 -1.37 23.14 -4.28
N GLN A 17 -1.11 22.79 -3.03
CA GLN A 17 -0.24 21.68 -2.66
C GLN A 17 -0.88 20.76 -1.62
N TRP A 18 -0.63 19.45 -1.75
CA TRP A 18 -0.98 18.48 -0.72
C TRP A 18 0.08 18.44 0.37
N LYS A 19 -0.37 18.58 1.62
CA LYS A 19 0.49 18.57 2.81
C LYS A 19 0.00 17.54 3.81
N TYR A 20 0.92 16.96 4.56
CA TYR A 20 0.55 16.16 5.72
C TYR A 20 -0.12 17.03 6.78
N SER A 21 -1.24 16.57 7.33
CA SER A 21 -2.02 17.37 8.27
C SER A 21 -1.29 17.60 9.60
N ASP A 22 -0.41 16.68 10.00
CA ASP A 22 0.35 16.70 11.24
C ASP A 22 1.65 17.52 11.15
N THR A 23 2.46 17.31 10.10
CA THR A 23 3.78 17.97 9.96
C THR A 23 3.77 19.18 9.04
N LYS A 24 2.71 19.35 8.24
CA LYS A 24 2.61 20.37 7.18
C LYS A 24 3.65 20.24 6.06
N GLU A 25 4.40 19.15 6.04
CA GLU A 25 5.37 18.82 4.99
C GLU A 25 4.65 18.48 3.68
N LEU A 26 5.30 18.79 2.55
CA LEU A 26 4.81 18.46 1.22
C LEU A 26 4.82 16.96 0.99
N THR A 27 3.67 16.41 0.58
CA THR A 27 3.54 14.97 0.33
C THR A 27 4.39 14.53 -0.87
N ALA A 28 4.46 15.35 -1.92
CA ALA A 28 5.23 15.08 -3.13
C ALA A 28 6.71 14.76 -2.84
N GLU A 29 7.29 15.45 -1.87
CA GLU A 29 8.71 15.31 -1.51
C GLU A 29 8.96 14.25 -0.44
N THR A 30 8.08 14.14 0.55
CA THR A 30 8.38 13.39 1.79
C THR A 30 7.68 12.05 1.91
N HIS A 31 6.75 11.70 1.01
CA HIS A 31 5.93 10.49 1.15
C HIS A 31 6.71 9.18 1.20
N HIS A 32 7.85 9.09 0.51
CA HIS A 32 8.68 7.88 0.49
C HIS A 32 9.49 7.69 1.78
N LEU A 33 9.71 8.75 2.56
CA LEU A 33 10.47 8.72 3.81
C LEU A 33 9.63 8.22 4.99
N ARG A 34 8.31 8.39 4.91
CA ARG A 34 7.38 8.07 6.00
C ARG A 34 7.02 6.58 6.03
N SER A 35 6.90 6.06 7.24
CA SER A 35 6.26 4.77 7.49
C SER A 35 4.76 4.83 7.16
N CYS A 36 4.17 3.70 6.81
CA CYS A 36 2.72 3.55 6.67
C CYS A 36 2.00 4.00 7.95
N GLY A 37 0.89 4.74 7.81
CA GLY A 37 0.06 5.18 8.93
C GLY A 37 -0.64 4.04 9.68
N TYR A 38 -0.78 2.87 9.02
CA TYR A 38 -1.46 1.71 9.57
C TYR A 38 -0.51 0.65 10.16
N CYS A 39 0.48 0.16 9.39
CA CYS A 39 1.39 -0.89 9.86
C CYS A 39 2.69 -0.36 10.47
N HIS A 40 2.92 0.95 10.39
CA HIS A 40 4.11 1.66 10.91
C HIS A 40 5.47 1.22 10.32
N LYS A 41 5.47 0.43 9.24
CA LYS A 41 6.68 0.04 8.51
C LYS A 41 6.95 0.97 7.32
N LYS A 42 8.23 1.17 7.02
CA LYS A 42 8.69 1.81 5.77
C LYS A 42 8.55 0.85 4.60
N ALA A 43 8.56 1.37 3.37
CA ALA A 43 8.58 0.53 2.17
C ALA A 43 9.74 -0.49 2.23
N THR A 44 9.58 -1.63 1.54
CA THR A 44 10.68 -2.60 1.43
C THR A 44 11.87 -2.00 0.67
N PRO A 45 13.08 -2.58 0.74
CA PRO A 45 14.22 -2.10 -0.04
C PRO A 45 13.95 -2.00 -1.55
N GLU A 46 13.06 -2.84 -2.08
CA GLU A 46 12.61 -2.87 -3.47
C GLU A 46 11.54 -1.81 -3.78
N GLY A 47 11.09 -1.07 -2.77
CA GLY A 47 10.08 -0.01 -2.89
C GLY A 47 8.63 -0.49 -2.74
N HIS A 48 8.39 -1.74 -2.33
CA HIS A 48 7.03 -2.27 -2.18
C HIS A 48 6.34 -1.81 -0.90
N ASP A 49 5.01 -1.83 -0.89
CA ASP A 49 4.21 -1.64 0.32
C ASP A 49 4.60 -2.71 1.36
N ALA A 50 5.20 -2.30 2.48
CA ALA A 50 5.64 -3.24 3.51
C ALA A 50 4.50 -3.96 4.25
N CYS A 51 3.24 -3.53 4.07
CA CYS A 51 2.09 -4.32 4.51
C CYS A 51 1.95 -5.60 3.69
N LEU A 52 2.43 -5.60 2.44
CA LEU A 52 2.28 -6.68 1.48
C LEU A 52 3.59 -7.41 1.21
N GLY A 53 4.67 -6.66 0.97
CA GLY A 53 5.92 -7.18 0.41
C GLY A 53 5.76 -7.54 -1.07
N THR A 54 6.63 -8.41 -1.56
CA THR A 54 6.53 -8.95 -2.93
C THR A 54 5.42 -10.00 -3.00
N LEU A 55 4.49 -9.82 -3.93
CA LEU A 55 3.41 -10.76 -4.22
C LEU A 55 3.65 -11.43 -5.58
N PRO A 56 3.51 -12.77 -5.69
CA PRO A 56 3.72 -13.48 -6.94
C PRO A 56 2.61 -13.15 -7.93
N ASN A 57 2.96 -13.02 -9.20
CA ASN A 57 2.02 -12.78 -10.31
C ASN A 57 1.16 -11.49 -10.20
N VAL A 58 1.51 -10.57 -9.30
CA VAL A 58 0.84 -9.28 -9.15
C VAL A 58 1.68 -8.18 -9.79
N MET A 59 1.05 -7.33 -10.61
CA MET A 59 1.72 -6.20 -11.25
C MET A 59 1.84 -5.00 -10.31
N ASN A 60 0.78 -4.71 -9.56
CA ASN A 60 0.74 -3.62 -8.58
C ASN A 60 -0.31 -3.90 -7.51
N ALA A 61 -0.05 -3.54 -6.25
CA ALA A 61 -1.01 -3.71 -5.17
C ALA A 61 -0.82 -2.70 -4.03
N CYS A 62 -1.92 -2.44 -3.32
CA CYS A 62 -1.96 -1.64 -2.12
C CYS A 62 -2.83 -2.33 -1.06
N CYS A 63 -2.39 -2.34 0.19
CA CYS A 63 -3.18 -2.89 1.30
C CYS A 63 -4.35 -1.99 1.73
N GLY A 64 -4.50 -0.81 1.12
CA GLY A 64 -5.46 0.21 1.53
C GLY A 64 -5.01 1.06 2.72
N HIS A 65 -3.85 0.76 3.31
CA HIS A 65 -3.23 1.51 4.41
C HIS A 65 -4.19 1.81 5.59
N GLY A 66 -5.01 0.82 5.95
CA GLY A 66 -5.99 0.91 7.03
C GLY A 66 -7.42 1.17 6.57
N GLU A 67 -7.62 1.54 5.29
CA GLU A 67 -8.95 1.64 4.67
C GLU A 67 -9.17 0.47 3.71
N THR A 68 -10.03 -0.47 4.11
CA THR A 68 -10.26 -1.70 3.33
C THR A 68 -10.75 -1.39 1.93
N ASN A 69 -11.59 -0.36 1.73
CA ASN A 69 -12.14 -0.05 0.41
C ASN A 69 -11.09 0.46 -0.59
N GLU A 70 -9.95 0.96 -0.09
CA GLU A 70 -8.81 1.42 -0.91
C GLU A 70 -7.85 0.27 -1.27
N ALA A 71 -8.03 -0.92 -0.70
CA ALA A 71 -7.20 -2.08 -1.02
C ALA A 71 -7.45 -2.54 -2.46
N TYR A 72 -6.39 -2.89 -3.18
CA TYR A 72 -6.50 -3.45 -4.53
C TYR A 72 -5.30 -4.31 -4.93
N ALA A 73 -5.53 -5.25 -5.83
CA ALA A 73 -4.48 -5.95 -6.57
C ALA A 73 -4.77 -5.84 -8.07
N GLN A 74 -3.77 -5.41 -8.84
CA GLN A 74 -3.80 -5.36 -10.30
C GLN A 74 -2.87 -6.43 -10.86
N TYR A 75 -3.38 -7.20 -11.80
CA TYR A 75 -2.64 -8.26 -12.49
C TYR A 75 -2.12 -7.79 -13.85
N TRP A 76 -1.23 -8.58 -14.45
CA TRP A 76 -0.60 -8.27 -15.73
C TRP A 76 -1.58 -8.24 -16.91
N ASP A 77 -2.71 -8.96 -16.81
CA ASP A 77 -3.82 -8.92 -17.77
C ASP A 77 -4.72 -7.67 -17.60
N LYS A 78 -4.35 -6.77 -16.69
CA LYS A 78 -5.06 -5.54 -16.31
C LYS A 78 -6.34 -5.76 -15.52
N SER A 79 -6.70 -6.99 -15.15
CA SER A 79 -7.77 -7.24 -14.20
C SER A 79 -7.42 -6.66 -12.82
N ILE A 80 -8.43 -6.19 -12.10
CA ILE A 80 -8.28 -5.56 -10.78
C ILE A 80 -9.30 -6.15 -9.82
N ILE A 81 -8.83 -6.63 -8.68
CA ILE A 81 -9.65 -6.93 -7.51
C ILE A 81 -9.50 -5.80 -6.49
N ARG A 82 -10.56 -5.51 -5.73
CA ARG A 82 -10.60 -4.40 -4.76
C ARG A 82 -11.23 -4.82 -3.44
N GLY A 83 -11.02 -4.01 -2.42
CA GLY A 83 -11.73 -4.13 -1.16
C GLY A 83 -11.37 -5.40 -0.40
N VAL A 84 -12.38 -5.97 0.25
CA VAL A 84 -12.28 -7.21 1.03
C VAL A 84 -11.72 -8.38 0.19
N GLU A 85 -12.08 -8.49 -1.08
CA GLU A 85 -11.58 -9.55 -1.95
C GLU A 85 -10.07 -9.42 -2.18
N ALA A 86 -9.56 -8.20 -2.38
CA ALA A 86 -8.11 -7.96 -2.45
C ALA A 86 -7.40 -8.38 -1.16
N ILE A 87 -7.96 -8.04 0.01
CA ILE A 87 -7.39 -8.42 1.31
C ILE A 87 -7.28 -9.94 1.47
N LYS A 88 -8.36 -10.68 1.16
CA LYS A 88 -8.35 -12.15 1.20
C LYS A 88 -7.29 -12.73 0.27
N THR A 89 -7.19 -12.20 -0.95
CA THR A 89 -6.19 -12.66 -1.92
C THR A 89 -4.76 -12.43 -1.43
N PHE A 90 -4.47 -11.34 -0.72
CA PHE A 90 -3.14 -11.11 -0.16
C PHE A 90 -2.71 -12.16 0.86
N GLU A 91 -3.64 -12.69 1.66
CA GLU A 91 -3.35 -13.75 2.64
C GLU A 91 -2.89 -15.04 1.94
N VAL A 92 -3.58 -15.41 0.85
CA VAL A 92 -3.23 -16.57 0.02
C VAL A 92 -1.87 -16.37 -0.65
N LEU A 93 -1.68 -15.24 -1.35
CA LEU A 93 -0.46 -14.96 -2.11
C LEU A 93 0.79 -14.91 -1.22
N LYS A 94 0.67 -14.37 0.00
CA LYS A 94 1.78 -14.38 0.98
C LYS A 94 2.11 -15.78 1.47
N GLY A 95 1.12 -16.67 1.57
CA GLY A 95 1.31 -18.07 1.88
C GLY A 95 2.04 -18.82 0.77
N GLU A 96 1.65 -18.58 -0.48
CA GLU A 96 2.30 -19.16 -1.67
C GLU A 96 3.76 -18.71 -1.81
N SER A 97 4.07 -17.43 -1.56
CA SER A 97 5.46 -16.93 -1.53
C SER A 97 6.35 -17.70 -0.54
N LYS A 98 5.81 -18.18 0.58
CA LYS A 98 6.58 -18.99 1.53
C LYS A 98 6.84 -20.38 0.98
N CYS A 99 5.86 -20.99 0.32
CA CYS A 99 5.98 -22.33 -0.27
C CYS A 99 6.85 -22.36 -1.54
N LEU A 100 6.98 -21.24 -2.26
CA LEU A 100 7.92 -21.13 -3.39
C LEU A 100 9.37 -20.97 -2.91
N ASN A 101 9.58 -20.30 -1.78
CA ASN A 101 10.92 -20.03 -1.24
C ASN A 101 11.46 -21.14 -0.31
N LEU A 102 10.58 -21.99 0.20
CA LEU A 102 10.91 -23.21 0.94
C LEU A 102 10.35 -24.35 0.10
N ASN A 103 11.18 -25.20 -0.51
CA ASN A 103 10.73 -26.39 -1.25
C ASN A 103 9.70 -27.19 -0.44
N CYS A 104 8.41 -26.85 -0.59
CA CYS A 104 7.31 -27.46 0.13
C CYS A 104 7.02 -28.77 -0.59
N GLN A 105 7.62 -29.84 -0.06
CA GLN A 105 7.25 -31.23 -0.36
C GLN A 105 5.86 -31.55 0.22
#